data_AF-A0A8J4FQE2-F1
#
_entry.id   AF-A0A8J4FQE2-F1
#
_cell.length_a   1.000
_cell.length_b   1.000
_cell.length_c   1.000
_cell.angle_alpha   90.00
_cell.angle_beta   90.00
_cell.angle_gamma   90.00
#
_symmetry.space_group_name_H-M   'P 1'
#
loop_
_entity.id
_entity.type
_entity.pdbx_description
1 polymer ?
#
loop_
_entity_poly.entity_id
_entity_poly.type
_entity_poly.pdbx_seq_one_letter_code
_entity_poly.pdbx_strand_id
1 'polypeptide(L)'
;MPCSRDVDQCDESSVSAAARKQLSSAGIQADSFSQLLYVLPKDYGSVCGWASISDLPGRQSWFSADSYGIFAKGTVMQEMLNNLGLYNAWRDGIESSDSSTAMGFGDSCPSAPELRRLGWATPLAQLNSSSFPLATFKTFTLPATYLGPTGVMIMIQPDWLGTVAYKKNLYLSLRVRAAGDRELTEEFNGKLSIHELNKDMDNDFFVPGDPRVSLVQVINPGSAVTFASYKLALSTNALVNGGSSIPITLCRFADRSAECASSGATLRAVITDYN
;
A
#
# COMPACT_ATOMS: atom_id res chain seq x y z
N MET A 1 -36.53 16.81 10.11
CA MET A 1 -35.86 16.36 11.35
C MET A 1 -34.66 17.27 11.54
N PRO A 2 -34.39 17.81 12.74
CA PRO A 2 -33.17 18.54 12.93
C PRO A 2 -32.03 17.52 12.86
N CYS A 3 -31.23 17.57 11.80
CA CYS A 3 -30.05 16.70 11.64
C CYS A 3 -29.01 16.92 12.75
N SER A 4 -29.22 17.87 13.66
CA SER A 4 -28.28 18.20 14.73
C SER A 4 -28.08 17.03 15.70
N ARG A 5 -29.14 16.32 16.12
CA ARG A 5 -28.98 15.26 17.13
C ARG A 5 -28.10 14.12 16.64
N ASP A 6 -28.35 13.61 15.43
CA ASP A 6 -27.61 12.45 14.90
C ASP A 6 -26.15 12.84 14.60
N VAL A 7 -25.94 14.08 14.17
CA VAL A 7 -24.60 14.68 13.99
C VAL A 7 -23.87 14.83 15.33
N ASP A 8 -24.54 15.35 16.37
CA ASP A 8 -23.97 15.56 17.70
C ASP A 8 -23.69 14.22 18.43
N GLN A 9 -24.40 13.15 18.04
CA GLN A 9 -24.20 11.79 18.55
C GLN A 9 -23.21 10.97 17.73
N CYS A 10 -22.65 11.54 16.67
CA CYS A 10 -21.73 10.88 15.77
C CYS A 10 -22.30 9.59 15.17
N ASP A 11 -23.60 9.56 14.85
CA ASP A 11 -24.29 8.39 14.30
C ASP A 11 -24.36 8.48 12.77
N GLU A 12 -23.28 8.07 12.11
CA GLU A 12 -23.13 8.11 10.65
C GLU A 12 -24.19 7.23 9.93
N SER A 13 -24.66 6.18 10.60
CA SER A 13 -25.72 5.29 10.12
C SER A 13 -27.08 6.00 10.08
N SER A 14 -27.43 6.76 11.12
CA SER A 14 -28.65 7.57 11.15
C SER A 14 -28.58 8.72 10.15
N VAL A 15 -27.43 9.41 10.04
CA VAL A 15 -27.23 10.48 9.05
C VAL A 15 -27.40 9.96 7.61
N SER A 16 -26.77 8.83 7.28
CA SER A 16 -26.88 8.22 5.94
C SER A 16 -28.30 7.71 5.64
N ALA A 17 -29.00 7.13 6.63
CA ALA A 17 -30.39 6.73 6.49
C ALA A 17 -31.33 7.93 6.21
N ALA A 18 -31.14 9.03 6.95
CA ALA A 18 -31.91 10.26 6.73
C ALA A 18 -31.66 10.84 5.33
N ALA A 19 -30.41 10.88 4.88
CA ALA A 19 -30.04 11.34 3.54
C ALA A 19 -30.66 10.47 2.43
N ARG A 20 -30.63 9.13 2.56
CA ARG A 20 -31.27 8.22 1.59
C ARG A 20 -32.78 8.41 1.50
N LYS A 21 -33.45 8.68 2.63
CA LYS A 21 -34.88 9.00 2.65
C LYS A 21 -35.20 10.29 1.86
N GLN A 22 -34.33 11.29 1.95
CA GLN A 22 -34.47 12.52 1.17
C GLN A 22 -34.26 12.28 -0.33
N LEU A 23 -33.24 11.50 -0.72
CA LEU A 23 -33.02 11.09 -2.11
C LEU A 23 -34.23 10.37 -2.70
N SER A 24 -34.76 9.39 -1.97
CA SER A 24 -35.96 8.64 -2.39
C SER A 24 -37.17 9.55 -2.59
N SER A 25 -37.35 10.55 -1.71
CA SER A 25 -38.43 11.54 -1.84
C SER A 25 -38.26 12.46 -3.06
N ALA A 26 -37.03 12.64 -3.53
CA ALA A 26 -36.70 13.35 -4.76
C ALA A 26 -36.72 12.46 -6.02
N GLY A 27 -37.15 11.19 -5.89
CA GLY A 27 -37.17 10.23 -7.00
C GLY A 27 -35.80 9.65 -7.36
N ILE A 28 -34.78 9.87 -6.53
CA ILE A 28 -33.42 9.35 -6.73
C ILE A 28 -33.29 8.02 -5.99
N GLN A 29 -32.98 6.95 -6.73
CA GLN A 29 -32.77 5.62 -6.16
C GLN A 29 -31.31 5.48 -5.69
N ALA A 30 -31.07 5.60 -4.39
CA ALA A 30 -29.69 5.53 -3.83
C ALA A 30 -28.95 4.24 -4.25
N ASP A 31 -29.68 3.12 -4.37
CA ASP A 31 -29.09 1.84 -4.76
C ASP A 31 -28.56 1.79 -6.20
N SER A 32 -28.93 2.75 -7.06
CA SER A 32 -28.40 2.83 -8.44
C SER A 32 -26.95 3.33 -8.52
N PHE A 33 -26.39 3.85 -7.43
CA PHE A 33 -25.02 4.36 -7.38
C PHE A 33 -24.09 3.33 -6.75
N SER A 34 -22.98 2.99 -7.39
CA SER A 34 -22.03 2.01 -6.84
C SER A 34 -21.47 2.40 -5.46
N GLN A 35 -21.33 3.71 -5.22
CA GLN A 35 -20.76 4.31 -4.00
C GLN A 35 -21.60 5.52 -3.56
N LEU A 36 -21.73 5.72 -2.25
CA LEU A 36 -22.44 6.85 -1.64
C LEU A 36 -21.49 7.60 -0.69
N LEU A 37 -21.29 8.89 -0.98
CA LEU A 37 -20.42 9.75 -0.18
C LEU A 37 -21.29 10.76 0.57
N TYR A 38 -21.11 10.84 1.88
CA TYR A 38 -21.82 11.75 2.76
C TYR A 38 -20.88 12.86 3.23
N VAL A 39 -21.23 14.10 2.89
CA VAL A 39 -20.50 15.28 3.39
C VAL A 39 -21.21 15.79 4.64
N LEU A 40 -20.50 15.73 5.76
CA LEU A 40 -20.95 16.11 7.08
C LEU A 40 -20.63 17.58 7.35
N PRO A 41 -21.27 18.21 8.36
CA PRO A 41 -20.98 19.59 8.72
C PRO A 41 -19.49 19.86 8.94
N LYS A 42 -19.10 21.12 8.78
CA LYS A 42 -17.77 21.59 9.14
C LYS A 42 -17.54 21.35 10.64
N ASP A 43 -16.31 21.01 11.00
CA ASP A 43 -15.89 20.71 12.38
C ASP A 43 -16.43 19.40 12.96
N TYR A 44 -17.08 18.55 12.15
CA TYR A 44 -17.53 17.22 12.58
C TYR A 44 -16.40 16.38 13.19
N GLY A 45 -15.18 16.48 12.64
CA GLY A 45 -14.03 15.77 13.21
C GLY A 45 -13.58 16.29 14.58
N SER A 46 -13.85 17.55 14.91
CA SER A 46 -13.61 18.06 16.27
C SER A 46 -14.62 17.53 17.29
N VAL A 47 -15.83 17.18 16.83
CA VAL A 47 -16.92 16.64 17.67
C VAL A 47 -16.76 15.13 17.84
N CYS A 48 -16.47 14.42 16.75
CA CYS A 48 -16.51 12.96 16.68
C CYS A 48 -15.15 12.27 16.68
N GLY A 49 -14.05 13.05 16.65
CA GLY A 49 -12.69 12.52 16.75
C GLY A 49 -12.12 11.92 15.45
N TRP A 50 -12.83 12.06 14.32
CA TRP A 50 -12.39 11.58 13.01
C TRP A 50 -12.80 12.54 11.89
N ALA A 51 -11.92 12.76 10.92
CA ALA A 51 -12.24 13.59 9.74
C ALA A 51 -12.97 12.82 8.64
N SER A 52 -12.80 11.50 8.63
CA SER A 52 -13.50 10.59 7.73
C SER A 52 -13.67 9.20 8.34
N ILE A 53 -14.62 8.43 7.80
CA ILE A 53 -14.81 7.00 8.06
C ILE A 53 -15.50 6.36 6.85
N SER A 54 -15.40 5.05 6.72
CA SER A 54 -16.08 4.29 5.66
C SER A 54 -16.41 2.87 6.06
N ASP A 55 -17.31 2.27 5.30
CA ASP A 55 -17.52 0.83 5.33
C ASP A 55 -16.29 0.07 4.80
N LEU A 56 -15.87 -1.00 5.47
CA LEU A 56 -14.74 -1.84 5.08
C LEU A 56 -15.07 -3.34 5.10
N PRO A 57 -15.26 -3.98 3.92
CA PRO A 57 -15.63 -3.36 2.65
C PRO A 57 -17.07 -2.84 2.69
N GLY A 58 -17.47 -2.02 1.72
CA GLY A 58 -18.85 -1.60 1.58
C GLY A 58 -19.06 -0.53 0.53
N ARG A 59 -20.04 0.35 0.74
CA ARG A 59 -20.49 1.31 -0.29
C ARG A 59 -20.60 2.75 0.20
N GLN A 60 -20.27 3.00 1.46
CA GLN A 60 -20.49 4.28 2.10
C GLN A 60 -19.20 4.84 2.68
N SER A 61 -19.05 6.15 2.52
CA SER A 61 -17.99 6.94 3.16
C SER A 61 -18.58 8.24 3.67
N TRP A 62 -18.07 8.71 4.81
CA TRP A 62 -18.47 9.95 5.44
C TRP A 62 -17.25 10.84 5.61
N PHE A 63 -17.41 12.12 5.31
CA PHE A 63 -16.33 13.10 5.34
C PHE A 63 -16.79 14.36 6.05
N SER A 64 -15.96 14.90 6.95
CA SER A 64 -16.15 16.26 7.43
C SER A 64 -15.95 17.27 6.30
N ALA A 65 -16.70 18.38 6.33
CA ALA A 65 -16.57 19.49 5.38
C ALA A 65 -15.39 20.41 5.73
N ASP A 66 -14.19 19.86 5.87
CA ASP A 66 -12.96 20.59 6.24
C ASP A 66 -11.71 20.04 5.52
N SER A 67 -10.55 20.65 5.82
CA SER A 67 -9.26 20.36 5.17
C SER A 67 -8.70 18.97 5.45
N TYR A 68 -9.23 18.25 6.44
CA TYR A 68 -8.84 16.87 6.75
C TYR A 68 -9.82 15.85 6.19
N GLY A 69 -11.08 16.25 5.94
CA GLY A 69 -12.13 15.43 5.34
C GLY A 69 -12.19 15.55 3.82
N ILE A 70 -13.31 16.04 3.29
CA ILE A 70 -13.61 15.98 1.84
C ILE A 70 -12.64 16.78 0.96
N PHE A 71 -11.91 17.74 1.53
CA PHE A 71 -10.92 18.53 0.78
C PHE A 71 -9.52 17.91 0.78
N ALA A 72 -9.28 16.87 1.59
CA ALA A 72 -8.03 16.12 1.59
C ALA A 72 -8.10 14.98 0.58
N LYS A 73 -7.29 15.05 -0.48
CA LYS A 73 -7.27 14.07 -1.57
C LYS A 73 -6.94 12.67 -1.06
N GLY A 74 -5.89 12.51 -0.25
CA GLY A 74 -5.48 11.26 0.37
C GLY A 74 -6.61 10.64 1.18
N THR A 75 -7.27 11.43 2.04
CA THR A 75 -8.44 11.00 2.83
C THR A 75 -9.58 10.51 1.94
N VAL A 76 -9.96 11.26 0.90
CA VAL A 76 -11.02 10.83 -0.03
C VAL A 76 -10.66 9.52 -0.73
N MET A 77 -9.42 9.38 -1.18
CA MET A 77 -8.94 8.14 -1.79
C MET A 77 -8.96 6.98 -0.77
N GLN A 78 -8.48 7.19 0.46
CA GLN A 78 -8.44 6.18 1.52
C GLN A 78 -9.82 5.58 1.77
N GLU A 79 -10.83 6.40 2.01
CA GLU A 79 -12.17 5.92 2.31
C GLU A 79 -12.85 5.22 1.13
N MET A 80 -12.60 5.70 -0.10
CA MET A 80 -13.09 5.04 -1.30
C MET A 80 -12.42 3.67 -1.52
N LEU A 81 -11.15 3.53 -1.14
CA LEU A 81 -10.40 2.29 -1.24
C LEU A 81 -10.75 1.31 -0.11
N ASN A 82 -11.09 1.81 1.08
CA ASN A 82 -11.69 1.02 2.16
C ASN A 82 -12.98 0.35 1.70
N ASN A 83 -13.85 1.06 0.96
CA ASN A 83 -15.04 0.47 0.36
C ASN A 83 -14.74 -0.70 -0.60
N LEU A 84 -13.55 -0.70 -1.23
CA LEU A 84 -13.06 -1.79 -2.08
C LEU A 84 -12.33 -2.91 -1.33
N GLY A 85 -12.29 -2.85 0.01
CA GLY A 85 -11.69 -3.90 0.85
C GLY A 85 -10.20 -3.76 1.11
N LEU A 86 -9.63 -2.56 0.90
CA LEU A 86 -8.28 -2.26 1.36
C LEU A 86 -8.30 -1.79 2.82
N TYR A 87 -7.27 -2.14 3.56
CA TYR A 87 -7.07 -1.70 4.94
C TYR A 87 -6.04 -0.59 5.00
N ASN A 88 -5.99 0.14 6.11
CA ASN A 88 -4.98 1.16 6.34
C ASN A 88 -3.57 0.57 6.20
N ALA A 89 -2.68 1.33 5.55
CA ALA A 89 -1.29 0.99 5.39
C ALA A 89 -0.49 1.42 6.62
N TRP A 90 0.51 0.61 6.97
CA TRP A 90 1.26 0.73 8.20
C TRP A 90 2.71 1.11 7.91
N ARG A 91 3.34 1.78 8.88
CA ARG A 91 4.78 1.97 8.91
C ARG A 91 5.26 2.01 10.35
N ASP A 92 6.36 1.32 10.64
CA ASP A 92 6.95 1.26 11.99
C ASP A 92 5.96 0.83 13.08
N GLY A 93 5.03 -0.07 12.73
CA GLY A 93 3.99 -0.58 13.64
C GLY A 93 2.85 0.40 13.94
N ILE A 94 2.80 1.55 13.26
CA ILE A 94 1.75 2.57 13.41
C ILE A 94 0.80 2.47 12.21
N GLU A 95 -0.50 2.50 12.48
CA GLU A 95 -1.55 2.50 11.46
C GLU A 95 -1.59 3.84 10.73
N SER A 96 -1.86 3.81 9.43
CA SER A 96 -1.95 4.97 8.53
C SER A 96 -0.66 5.77 8.35
N SER A 97 0.44 5.40 9.00
CA SER A 97 1.71 6.16 8.94
C SER A 97 2.51 5.95 7.65
N ASP A 98 2.09 5.09 6.73
CA ASP A 98 2.68 4.97 5.41
C ASP A 98 2.23 6.13 4.50
N SER A 99 3.02 7.20 4.46
CA SER A 99 2.78 8.35 3.59
C SER A 99 3.11 8.11 2.11
N SER A 100 3.48 6.88 1.72
CA SER A 100 3.72 6.50 0.33
C SER A 100 2.47 6.03 -0.41
N THR A 101 1.31 5.94 0.25
CA THR A 101 0.05 5.48 -0.35
C THR A 101 -1.15 6.23 0.25
N ALA A 102 -2.24 6.30 -0.52
CA ALA A 102 -3.55 6.73 -0.04
C ALA A 102 -4.10 5.90 1.12
N MET A 103 -3.63 4.66 1.30
CA MET A 103 -4.07 3.85 2.44
C MET A 103 -3.39 4.25 3.75
N GLY A 104 -2.38 5.12 3.72
CA GLY A 104 -1.92 5.87 4.88
C GLY A 104 -2.16 7.37 4.67
N PHE A 105 -1.29 8.22 5.24
CA PHE A 105 -1.43 9.68 5.13
C PHE A 105 -0.90 10.27 3.80
N GLY A 106 -0.74 9.46 2.75
CA GLY A 106 -0.17 9.90 1.48
C GLY A 106 -1.20 10.39 0.47
N ASP A 107 -0.90 11.48 -0.24
CA ASP A 107 -1.70 11.96 -1.38
C ASP A 107 -1.33 11.25 -2.72
N SER A 108 -1.06 9.95 -2.66
CA SER A 108 -0.46 9.18 -3.76
C SER A 108 -1.28 7.94 -4.12
N CYS A 109 -0.93 7.25 -5.20
CA CYS A 109 -1.62 6.03 -5.60
C CYS A 109 -1.45 4.90 -4.57
N PRO A 110 -2.30 3.86 -4.62
CA PRO A 110 -2.12 2.66 -3.82
C PRO A 110 -0.73 2.04 -4.00
N SER A 111 -0.22 1.41 -2.94
CA SER A 111 1.04 0.68 -2.95
C SER A 111 0.93 -0.58 -3.82
N ALA A 112 2.07 -1.20 -4.16
CA ALA A 112 2.08 -2.42 -4.97
C ALA A 112 1.20 -3.58 -4.43
N PRO A 113 1.26 -3.96 -3.14
CA PRO A 113 0.38 -5.00 -2.62
C PRO A 113 -1.10 -4.60 -2.67
N GLU A 114 -1.44 -3.33 -2.43
CA GLU A 114 -2.80 -2.82 -2.55
C GLU A 114 -3.32 -2.89 -4.00
N LEU A 115 -2.51 -2.44 -4.97
CA LEU A 115 -2.83 -2.53 -6.40
C LEU A 115 -3.06 -3.98 -6.83
N ARG A 116 -2.27 -4.93 -6.30
CA ARG A 116 -2.47 -6.35 -6.58
C ARG A 116 -3.75 -6.88 -5.95
N ARG A 117 -4.04 -6.52 -4.69
CA ARG A 117 -5.26 -6.96 -3.99
C ARG A 117 -6.52 -6.51 -4.70
N LEU A 118 -6.50 -5.31 -5.29
CA LEU A 118 -7.58 -4.80 -6.14
C LEU A 118 -7.64 -5.43 -7.54
N GLY A 119 -6.64 -6.22 -7.93
CA GLY A 119 -6.50 -6.73 -9.29
C GLY A 119 -6.15 -5.66 -10.33
N TRP A 120 -5.73 -4.46 -9.89
CA TRP A 120 -5.39 -3.33 -10.76
C TRP A 120 -3.98 -3.39 -11.32
N ALA A 121 -3.10 -4.17 -10.69
CA ALA A 121 -1.77 -4.41 -11.21
C ALA A 121 -1.28 -5.85 -10.99
N THR A 122 -0.34 -6.28 -11.82
CA THR A 122 0.24 -7.64 -11.82
C THR A 122 1.75 -7.60 -11.62
N PRO A 123 2.33 -8.64 -10.98
CA PRO A 123 3.77 -8.74 -10.80
C PRO A 123 4.49 -9.00 -12.12
N LEU A 124 5.70 -8.46 -12.25
CA LEU A 124 6.66 -8.84 -13.28
C LEU A 124 7.22 -10.25 -13.03
N ALA A 125 7.42 -10.58 -11.74
CA ALA A 125 7.81 -11.90 -11.31
C ALA A 125 7.26 -12.19 -9.91
N GLN A 126 6.97 -13.48 -9.67
CA GLN A 126 6.67 -14.03 -8.37
C GLN A 126 7.76 -15.03 -7.99
N LEU A 127 8.48 -14.73 -6.90
CA LEU A 127 9.65 -15.46 -6.45
C LEU A 127 9.33 -16.29 -5.22
N ASN A 128 9.62 -17.58 -5.28
CA ASN A 128 9.52 -18.53 -4.17
C ASN A 128 10.65 -19.58 -4.29
N SER A 129 10.68 -20.58 -3.42
CA SER A 129 11.74 -21.59 -3.40
C SER A 129 11.92 -22.35 -4.71
N SER A 130 10.85 -22.50 -5.50
CA SER A 130 10.87 -23.20 -6.79
C SER A 130 11.37 -22.31 -7.94
N SER A 131 11.06 -21.01 -7.91
CA SER A 131 11.38 -20.08 -8.99
C SER A 131 12.63 -19.22 -8.72
N PHE A 132 13.18 -19.28 -7.51
CA PHE A 132 14.33 -18.48 -7.09
C PHE A 132 15.38 -19.34 -6.39
N PRO A 133 16.36 -19.91 -7.10
CA PRO A 133 17.37 -20.80 -6.51
C PRO A 133 18.28 -20.12 -5.48
N LEU A 134 18.88 -20.92 -4.59
CA LEU A 134 19.80 -20.44 -3.56
C LEU A 134 21.07 -19.86 -4.18
N ALA A 135 21.63 -18.81 -3.57
CA ALA A 135 22.91 -18.18 -3.95
C ALA A 135 23.00 -17.83 -5.45
N THR A 136 21.85 -17.57 -6.08
CA THR A 136 21.75 -17.28 -7.50
C THR A 136 21.15 -15.90 -7.68
N PHE A 137 21.82 -15.07 -8.47
CA PHE A 137 21.33 -13.75 -8.78
C PHE A 137 20.20 -13.79 -9.81
N LYS A 138 19.15 -13.02 -9.54
CA LYS A 138 18.12 -12.67 -10.52
C LYS A 138 18.08 -11.16 -10.68
N THR A 139 18.17 -10.72 -11.93
CA THR A 139 18.13 -9.29 -12.28
C THR A 139 16.82 -8.98 -12.99
N PHE A 140 16.23 -7.84 -12.64
CA PHE A 140 15.01 -7.32 -13.22
C PHE A 140 15.18 -5.85 -13.55
N THR A 141 14.47 -5.35 -14.55
CA THR A 141 14.27 -3.91 -14.75
C THR A 141 12.84 -3.61 -14.39
N LEU A 142 12.63 -2.99 -13.23
CA LEU A 142 11.31 -2.74 -12.69
C LEU A 142 10.79 -1.38 -13.18
N PRO A 143 9.71 -1.32 -13.96
CA PRO A 143 9.09 -0.05 -14.34
C PRO A 143 8.42 0.61 -13.14
N ALA A 144 8.29 1.93 -13.18
CA ALA A 144 7.53 2.69 -12.19
C ALA A 144 6.04 2.32 -12.26
N THR A 145 5.37 2.29 -11.11
CA THR A 145 3.96 1.87 -10.99
C THR A 145 2.98 2.69 -11.83
N TYR A 146 3.29 3.96 -12.11
CA TYR A 146 2.43 4.82 -12.92
C TYR A 146 2.43 4.48 -14.42
N LEU A 147 3.37 3.68 -14.91
CA LEU A 147 3.50 3.38 -16.35
C LEU A 147 2.42 2.43 -16.88
N GLY A 148 1.80 1.65 -16.00
CA GLY A 148 0.71 0.76 -16.39
C GLY A 148 0.43 -0.34 -15.36
N PRO A 149 -0.56 -1.21 -15.63
CA PRO A 149 -0.97 -2.24 -14.69
C PRO A 149 -0.13 -3.52 -14.76
N THR A 150 0.70 -3.70 -15.78
CA THR A 150 1.37 -4.99 -16.02
C THR A 150 2.84 -4.93 -15.66
N GLY A 151 3.30 -5.87 -14.83
CA GLY A 151 4.72 -6.05 -14.59
C GLY A 151 5.40 -4.92 -13.80
N VAL A 152 4.67 -4.28 -12.87
CA VAL A 152 5.16 -3.09 -12.14
C VAL A 152 5.66 -3.37 -10.72
N MET A 153 5.70 -4.64 -10.33
CA MET A 153 6.16 -5.06 -9.00
C MET A 153 6.82 -6.43 -9.05
N ILE A 154 7.67 -6.75 -8.07
CA ILE A 154 8.10 -8.12 -7.79
C ILE A 154 7.41 -8.57 -6.51
N MET A 155 6.79 -9.75 -6.53
CA MET A 155 6.27 -10.40 -5.33
C MET A 155 7.26 -11.48 -4.88
N ILE A 156 7.56 -11.53 -3.60
CA ILE A 156 8.41 -12.57 -3.00
C ILE A 156 7.64 -13.30 -1.91
N GLN A 157 7.54 -14.61 -2.06
CA GLN A 157 6.96 -15.55 -1.09
C GLN A 157 8.12 -16.37 -0.50
N PRO A 158 8.68 -15.96 0.65
CA PRO A 158 9.86 -16.57 1.25
C PRO A 158 9.55 -17.91 1.95
N ASP A 159 8.91 -18.83 1.24
CA ASP A 159 8.56 -20.18 1.70
C ASP A 159 9.79 -21.02 2.13
N TRP A 160 10.98 -20.66 1.66
CA TRP A 160 12.26 -21.23 2.06
C TRP A 160 12.66 -20.97 3.50
N LEU A 161 11.98 -20.05 4.19
CA LEU A 161 12.16 -19.86 5.64
C LEU A 161 11.51 -21.00 6.45
N GLY A 162 10.70 -21.85 5.80
CA GLY A 162 9.93 -22.89 6.46
C GLY A 162 8.66 -22.35 7.13
N THR A 163 7.79 -23.26 7.55
CA THR A 163 6.42 -22.95 8.02
C THR A 163 6.39 -22.09 9.29
N VAL A 164 7.40 -22.21 10.14
CA VAL A 164 7.48 -21.48 11.41
C VAL A 164 7.87 -20.02 11.17
N ALA A 165 8.90 -19.76 10.37
CA ALA A 165 9.44 -18.41 10.17
C ALA A 165 8.79 -17.63 9.02
N TYR A 166 8.26 -18.30 7.99
CA TYR A 166 7.54 -17.62 6.91
C TYR A 166 6.19 -17.10 7.43
N LYS A 167 6.07 -15.78 7.59
CA LYS A 167 4.84 -15.09 8.03
C LYS A 167 4.36 -13.99 7.09
N LYS A 168 5.25 -13.48 6.23
CA LYS A 168 5.02 -12.29 5.43
C LYS A 168 5.49 -12.49 3.99
N ASN A 169 4.75 -11.95 3.04
CA ASN A 169 5.19 -11.75 1.66
C ASN A 169 5.83 -10.37 1.52
N LEU A 170 6.74 -10.21 0.55
CA LEU A 170 7.35 -8.91 0.20
C LEU A 170 6.91 -8.46 -1.19
N TYR A 171 6.74 -7.15 -1.34
CA TYR A 171 6.47 -6.48 -2.60
C TYR A 171 7.52 -5.40 -2.85
N LEU A 172 8.12 -5.43 -4.03
CA LEU A 172 9.12 -4.46 -4.45
C LEU A 172 8.52 -3.66 -5.60
N SER A 173 8.52 -2.33 -5.49
CA SER A 173 7.98 -1.46 -6.54
C SER A 173 8.75 -0.15 -6.66
N LEU A 174 8.95 0.32 -7.89
CA LEU A 174 9.53 1.64 -8.12
C LEU A 174 8.41 2.67 -8.05
N ARG A 175 8.56 3.66 -7.16
CA ARG A 175 7.65 4.80 -7.04
C ARG A 175 8.32 6.04 -7.60
N VAL A 176 7.59 6.79 -8.43
CA VAL A 176 8.10 7.98 -9.13
C VAL A 176 6.98 9.01 -9.18
N ARG A 177 7.33 10.28 -8.96
CA ARG A 177 6.40 11.40 -8.97
C ARG A 177 5.88 11.69 -10.38
N ALA A 178 4.84 10.97 -10.79
CA ALA A 178 4.16 11.14 -12.06
C ALA A 178 2.72 10.61 -12.02
N ALA A 179 1.88 11.08 -12.94
CA ALA A 179 0.45 10.72 -13.03
C ALA A 179 -0.29 10.81 -11.67
N GLY A 180 -0.84 9.72 -11.14
CA GLY A 180 -1.52 9.72 -9.84
C GLY A 180 -0.59 9.92 -8.64
N ASP A 181 0.71 9.63 -8.79
CA ASP A 181 1.77 9.85 -7.81
C ASP A 181 2.37 11.27 -7.87
N ARG A 182 1.69 12.26 -8.46
CA ARG A 182 2.19 13.65 -8.58
C ARG A 182 2.57 14.31 -7.25
N GLU A 183 1.96 13.89 -6.15
CA GLU A 183 2.21 14.42 -4.79
C GLU A 183 3.12 13.50 -3.97
N LEU A 184 3.68 12.46 -4.59
CA LEU A 184 4.63 11.56 -3.92
C LEU A 184 5.83 12.35 -3.38
N THR A 185 6.07 12.23 -2.08
CA THR A 185 7.13 12.97 -1.39
C THR A 185 8.52 12.56 -1.88
N GLU A 186 9.52 13.39 -1.61
CA GLU A 186 10.92 13.10 -1.99
C GLU A 186 11.49 11.86 -1.28
N GLU A 187 10.85 11.44 -0.18
CA GLU A 187 11.21 10.21 0.48
C GLU A 187 11.06 9.00 -0.46
N PHE A 188 10.04 8.97 -1.31
CA PHE A 188 9.71 7.80 -2.14
C PHE A 188 10.00 8.01 -3.63
N ASN A 189 10.08 9.26 -4.09
CA ASN A 189 10.25 9.59 -5.49
C ASN A 189 11.57 9.06 -6.07
N GLY A 190 11.49 8.25 -7.13
CA GLY A 190 12.65 7.68 -7.81
C GLY A 190 13.32 6.54 -7.03
N LYS A 191 12.60 5.93 -6.07
CA LYS A 191 13.15 4.92 -5.17
C LYS A 191 12.32 3.65 -5.18
N LEU A 192 12.96 2.57 -4.75
CA LEU A 192 12.33 1.27 -4.61
C LEU A 192 11.67 1.18 -3.23
N SER A 193 10.34 1.14 -3.20
CA SER A 193 9.54 0.88 -1.99
C SER A 193 9.39 -0.62 -1.77
N ILE A 194 9.59 -1.05 -0.53
CA ILE A 194 9.45 -2.43 -0.09
C ILE A 194 8.32 -2.49 0.94
N HIS A 195 7.27 -3.22 0.60
CA HIS A 195 6.15 -3.49 1.49
C HIS A 195 6.13 -4.94 1.91
N GLU A 196 5.67 -5.22 3.12
CA GLU A 196 5.39 -6.56 3.61
C GLU A 196 3.96 -6.70 4.12
N LEU A 197 3.38 -7.90 4.04
CA LEU A 197 2.03 -8.17 4.53
C LEU A 197 1.83 -9.64 4.86
N ASN A 198 0.81 -9.93 5.67
CA ASN A 198 0.49 -11.27 6.16
C ASN A 198 0.36 -12.28 5.01
N LYS A 199 1.16 -13.36 5.05
CA LYS A 199 1.19 -14.36 3.97
C LYS A 199 -0.15 -15.07 3.76
N ASP A 200 -0.89 -15.33 4.82
CA ASP A 200 -2.10 -16.14 4.75
C ASP A 200 -3.22 -15.35 4.06
N MET A 201 -3.33 -14.07 4.40
CA MET A 201 -4.31 -13.14 3.79
C MET A 201 -3.90 -12.63 2.39
N ASP A 202 -2.61 -12.68 2.05
CA ASP A 202 -2.11 -12.29 0.73
C ASP A 202 -2.06 -13.46 -0.25
N ASN A 203 -1.88 -14.69 0.24
CA ASN A 203 -1.97 -15.89 -0.59
C ASN A 203 -3.43 -16.30 -0.83
N ASP A 204 -4.35 -15.90 0.05
CA ASP A 204 -5.78 -16.11 -0.08
C ASP A 204 -6.55 -14.85 0.34
N PHE A 205 -7.05 -14.10 -0.65
CA PHE A 205 -7.77 -12.85 -0.43
C PHE A 205 -9.16 -13.04 0.22
N PHE A 206 -9.66 -14.26 0.36
CA PHE A 206 -10.91 -14.55 1.06
C PHE A 206 -10.72 -14.66 2.58
N VAL A 207 -9.49 -14.77 3.08
CA VAL A 207 -9.23 -14.76 4.52
C VAL A 207 -9.55 -13.38 5.09
N PRO A 208 -10.47 -13.28 6.06
CA PRO A 208 -10.89 -12.00 6.62
C PRO A 208 -9.83 -11.41 7.54
N GLY A 209 -9.78 -10.08 7.60
CA GLY A 209 -8.92 -9.32 8.51
C GLY A 209 -7.93 -8.42 7.79
N ASP A 210 -7.27 -7.57 8.57
CA ASP A 210 -6.24 -6.66 8.08
C ASP A 210 -4.95 -7.42 7.73
N PRO A 211 -4.52 -7.46 6.45
CA PRO A 211 -3.27 -8.07 6.06
C PRO A 211 -2.04 -7.34 6.63
N ARG A 212 -2.22 -6.14 7.17
CA ARG A 212 -1.20 -5.21 7.65
C ARG A 212 -0.15 -4.99 6.57
N VAL A 213 -0.55 -4.27 5.53
CA VAL A 213 0.34 -3.78 4.48
C VAL A 213 1.28 -2.76 5.11
N SER A 214 2.54 -3.14 5.31
CA SER A 214 3.52 -2.31 5.99
C SER A 214 4.65 -1.89 5.06
N LEU A 215 4.96 -0.61 4.96
CA LEU A 215 6.20 -0.14 4.36
C LEU A 215 7.37 -0.46 5.31
N VAL A 216 8.34 -1.23 4.83
CA VAL A 216 9.48 -1.68 5.65
C VAL A 216 10.82 -1.13 5.20
N GLN A 217 10.93 -0.70 3.94
CA GLN A 217 12.15 -0.08 3.46
C GLN A 217 11.92 0.78 2.22
N VAL A 218 12.71 1.83 2.08
CA VAL A 218 12.83 2.63 0.86
C VAL A 218 14.28 2.68 0.44
N ILE A 219 14.60 2.21 -0.77
CA ILE A 219 15.97 2.01 -1.24
C ILE A 219 16.29 3.00 -2.35
N ASN A 220 17.34 3.80 -2.13
CA ASN A 220 17.88 4.71 -3.15
C ASN A 220 18.50 3.93 -4.33
N PRO A 221 18.42 4.46 -5.56
CA PRO A 221 19.19 3.93 -6.69
C PRO A 221 20.68 3.79 -6.38
N GLY A 222 21.32 2.73 -6.90
CA GLY A 222 22.75 2.47 -6.66
C GLY A 222 23.09 1.96 -5.25
N SER A 223 22.09 1.59 -4.45
CA SER A 223 22.27 1.10 -3.08
C SER A 223 22.02 -0.39 -2.94
N ALA A 224 22.51 -0.98 -1.85
CA ALA A 224 22.32 -2.37 -1.51
C ALA A 224 21.84 -2.54 -0.06
N VAL A 225 20.97 -3.51 0.17
CA VAL A 225 20.36 -3.83 1.46
C VAL A 225 20.29 -5.35 1.64
N THR A 226 20.46 -5.81 2.87
CA THR A 226 20.23 -7.21 3.25
C THR A 226 19.04 -7.29 4.19
N PHE A 227 18.06 -8.12 3.84
CA PHE A 227 16.92 -8.47 4.67
C PHE A 227 17.21 -9.81 5.33
N ALA A 228 17.89 -9.79 6.49
CA ALA A 228 18.36 -10.98 7.17
C ALA A 228 17.22 -11.93 7.59
N SER A 229 16.11 -11.37 8.07
CA SER A 229 14.89 -12.12 8.43
C SER A 229 14.28 -12.89 7.25
N TYR A 230 14.50 -12.39 6.03
CA TYR A 230 14.04 -12.98 4.78
C TYR A 230 15.10 -13.80 4.03
N LYS A 231 16.33 -13.81 4.55
CA LYS A 231 17.52 -14.36 3.90
C LYS A 231 17.69 -13.86 2.46
N LEU A 232 17.50 -12.56 2.26
CA LEU A 232 17.47 -11.92 0.94
C LEU A 232 18.46 -10.75 0.88
N ALA A 233 19.30 -10.74 -0.16
CA ALA A 233 20.13 -9.61 -0.55
C ALA A 233 19.52 -8.92 -1.78
N LEU A 234 19.48 -7.59 -1.76
CA LEU A 234 18.94 -6.77 -2.82
C LEU A 234 19.91 -5.62 -3.11
N SER A 235 20.19 -5.40 -4.38
CA SER A 235 20.88 -4.19 -4.84
C SER A 235 20.11 -3.54 -5.98
N THR A 236 20.18 -2.22 -6.03
CA THR A 236 19.60 -1.41 -7.10
C THR A 236 20.73 -0.75 -7.89
N ASN A 237 20.50 -0.48 -9.17
CA ASN A 237 21.36 0.36 -9.99
C ASN A 237 20.74 1.76 -10.16
N ALA A 238 21.44 2.63 -10.89
CA ALA A 238 20.89 3.92 -11.30
C ALA A 238 19.58 3.73 -12.08
N LEU A 239 18.67 4.71 -11.96
CA LEU A 239 17.45 4.73 -12.77
C LEU A 239 17.79 4.79 -14.25
N VAL A 240 16.99 4.11 -15.07
CA VAL A 240 17.09 4.07 -16.53
C VAL A 240 15.79 4.57 -17.16
N ASN A 241 15.74 4.66 -18.50
CA ASN A 241 14.56 5.10 -19.24
C ASN A 241 14.02 6.47 -18.78
N GLY A 242 14.93 7.44 -18.61
CA GLY A 242 14.56 8.79 -18.16
C GLY A 242 14.03 8.85 -16.72
N GLY A 243 14.38 7.89 -15.86
CA GLY A 243 13.92 7.85 -14.47
C GLY A 243 12.71 6.93 -14.24
N SER A 244 12.18 6.32 -15.29
CA SER A 244 10.92 5.55 -15.23
C SER A 244 11.10 4.05 -14.98
N SER A 245 12.34 3.57 -14.82
CA SER A 245 12.62 2.18 -14.47
C SER A 245 13.88 2.06 -13.62
N ILE A 246 13.96 1.02 -12.79
CA ILE A 246 15.12 0.73 -11.93
C ILE A 246 15.60 -0.70 -12.15
N PRO A 247 16.86 -0.92 -12.59
CA PRO A 247 17.43 -2.25 -12.58
C PRO A 247 17.73 -2.67 -11.14
N ILE A 248 17.27 -3.86 -10.77
CA ILE A 248 17.50 -4.47 -9.46
C ILE A 248 18.10 -5.86 -9.62
N THR A 249 18.87 -6.27 -8.62
CA THR A 249 19.44 -7.61 -8.52
C THR A 249 19.08 -8.19 -7.16
N LEU A 250 18.50 -9.38 -7.17
CA LEU A 250 18.06 -10.12 -6.00
C LEU A 250 18.88 -11.41 -5.88
N CYS A 251 19.23 -11.78 -4.66
CA CYS A 251 19.78 -13.10 -4.35
C CYS A 251 19.30 -13.57 -2.98
N ARG A 252 18.80 -14.80 -2.88
CA ARG A 252 18.52 -15.43 -1.58
C ARG A 252 19.73 -16.24 -1.10
N PHE A 253 19.95 -16.30 0.20
CA PHE A 253 21.06 -17.03 0.82
C PHE A 253 20.57 -18.00 1.90
N ALA A 254 21.43 -18.93 2.34
CA ALA A 254 21.08 -19.89 3.38
C ALA A 254 21.43 -19.37 4.76
N ASP A 255 22.66 -18.90 4.93
CA ASP A 255 23.21 -18.53 6.25
C ASP A 255 23.61 -17.06 6.29
N ARG A 256 24.30 -16.57 5.26
CA ARG A 256 24.81 -15.20 5.22
C ARG A 256 24.77 -14.58 3.83
N SER A 257 24.59 -13.26 3.77
CA SER A 257 24.55 -12.50 2.51
C SER A 257 25.85 -12.57 1.70
N ALA A 258 26.98 -12.98 2.30
CA ALA A 258 28.22 -13.24 1.57
C ALA A 258 28.11 -14.35 0.52
N GLU A 259 27.12 -15.25 0.64
CA GLU A 259 26.79 -16.23 -0.42
C GLU A 259 26.26 -15.53 -1.69
N CYS A 260 25.67 -14.36 -1.51
CA CYS A 260 25.21 -13.47 -2.56
C CYS A 260 26.27 -12.42 -2.92
N ALA A 261 27.55 -12.74 -2.80
CA ALA A 261 28.65 -11.92 -3.32
C ALA A 261 29.24 -12.61 -4.56
N SER A 262 28.74 -12.30 -5.76
CA SER A 262 29.49 -12.61 -6.98
C SER A 262 30.65 -11.64 -7.12
N SER A 263 31.81 -12.17 -7.48
CA SER A 263 33.05 -11.49 -7.85
C SER A 263 32.82 -10.25 -8.74
N GLY A 264 32.65 -9.07 -8.13
CA GLY A 264 32.63 -7.79 -8.84
C GLY A 264 31.75 -6.69 -8.25
N ALA A 265 30.77 -7.01 -7.40
CA ALA A 265 29.93 -6.00 -6.75
C ALA A 265 30.09 -6.07 -5.23
N THR A 266 30.83 -5.12 -4.67
CA THR A 266 30.93 -4.94 -3.21
C THR A 266 29.57 -4.49 -2.69
N LEU A 267 28.74 -5.43 -2.23
CA LEU A 267 27.57 -5.15 -1.41
C LEU A 267 28.06 -4.53 -0.10
N ARG A 268 28.06 -3.20 0.00
CA ARG A 268 28.22 -2.52 1.29
C ARG A 268 26.91 -2.69 2.04
N ALA A 269 26.87 -3.63 2.97
CA ALA A 269 25.75 -3.77 3.90
C ALA A 269 25.66 -2.51 4.76
N VAL A 270 24.57 -1.75 4.60
CA VAL A 270 24.09 -0.88 5.68
C VAL A 270 23.27 -1.79 6.58
N ILE A 271 23.83 -2.16 7.73
CA ILE A 271 23.11 -2.88 8.77
C ILE A 271 22.27 -1.82 9.50
N THR A 272 20.97 -1.82 9.28
CA THR A 272 20.01 -1.20 10.19
C THR A 272 19.46 -2.31 11.07
N ASP A 273 20.02 -2.44 12.27
CA ASP A 273 19.43 -3.25 13.33
C ASP A 273 18.16 -2.53 13.80
N TYR A 274 17.00 -3.14 13.54
CA TYR A 274 15.74 -2.74 14.16
C TYR A 274 15.51 -3.68 15.35
N ASN A 275 15.57 -3.13 16.56
CA ASN A 275 15.05 -3.75 17.79
C ASN A 275 13.54 -3.55 17.87
#